data_AF-A0A9W9CZV6-F1
#
_entry.id   AF-A0A9W9CZV6-F1
#
_cell.length_a   1.000
_cell.length_b   1.000
_cell.length_c   1.000
_cell.angle_alpha   90.00
_cell.angle_beta   90.00
_cell.angle_gamma   90.00
#
_symmetry.space_group_name_H-M   'P 1'
#
loop_
_entity.id
_entity.type
_entity.pdbx_description
1 polymer ?
#
loop_
_entity_poly.entity_id
_entity_poly.type
_entity_poly.pdbx_seq_one_letter_code
_entity_poly.pdbx_strand_id
1 'polypeptide(L)'
;MVPGIEDLRTPLSSMIRLEKEIRGRQSGFMTPAFVVDLPGGGEKRGVSTYETYDEAAGIAVYQARGLPGEKGKALYYYYDPKPSPTVELAGSETLE
;
A
#
# COMPACT_ATOMS: atom_id res chain seq x y z
N MET A 1 -3.85 10.02 -7.75
CA MET A 1 -2.47 9.89 -7.24
C MET A 1 -1.92 11.29 -7.10
N VAL A 2 -1.16 11.58 -6.04
CA VAL A 2 -0.48 12.89 -5.92
C VAL A 2 0.81 12.81 -6.73
N PRO A 3 1.01 13.67 -7.74
CA PRO A 3 2.24 13.67 -8.53
C PRO A 3 3.45 14.14 -7.71
N GLY A 4 4.63 13.57 -7.97
CA GLY A 4 5.90 14.03 -7.40
C GLY A 4 6.24 13.49 -6.01
N ILE A 5 5.53 12.46 -5.54
CA ILE A 5 5.81 11.74 -4.28
C ILE A 5 5.93 10.23 -4.48
N GLU A 6 6.19 9.79 -5.72
CA GLU A 6 6.22 8.38 -6.09
C GLU A 6 7.35 7.62 -5.38
N ASP A 7 8.48 8.29 -5.12
CA ASP A 7 9.66 7.81 -4.40
C ASP A 7 9.42 7.54 -2.91
N LEU A 8 8.42 8.20 -2.32
CA LEU A 8 8.03 8.01 -0.92
C LEU A 8 7.06 6.84 -0.71
N ARG A 9 6.57 6.23 -1.80
CA ARG A 9 5.60 5.14 -1.72
C ARG A 9 6.28 3.83 -1.33
N THR A 10 5.53 2.98 -0.65
CA THR A 10 5.95 1.63 -0.29
C THR A 10 4.98 0.59 -0.86
N PRO A 11 5.45 -0.63 -1.20
CA PRO A 11 4.59 -1.73 -1.60
C PRO A 11 3.54 -2.07 -0.53
N LEU A 12 2.34 -2.46 -0.95
CA LEU A 12 1.27 -2.86 -0.05
C LEU A 12 1.70 -4.01 0.87
N SER A 13 2.49 -4.95 0.35
CA SER A 13 3.03 -6.06 1.14
C SER A 13 3.88 -5.61 2.32
N SER A 14 4.60 -4.49 2.19
CA SER A 14 5.38 -3.91 3.29
C SER A 14 4.47 -3.40 4.40
N MET A 15 3.36 -2.72 4.06
CA MET A 15 2.37 -2.28 5.05
C MET A 15 1.67 -3.45 5.73
N ILE A 16 1.30 -4.49 4.98
CA ILE A 16 0.67 -5.71 5.53
C ILE A 16 1.63 -6.41 6.50
N ARG A 17 2.92 -6.52 6.14
CA ARG A 17 3.95 -7.11 7.02
C ARG A 17 4.07 -6.31 8.31
N LEU A 18 4.16 -4.98 8.21
CA LEU A 18 4.27 -4.11 9.37
C LEU A 18 3.03 -4.19 10.28
N GLU A 19 1.84 -4.22 9.70
CA GLU A 19 0.58 -4.43 10.44
C GLU A 19 0.63 -5.73 11.25
N LYS A 20 1.03 -6.85 10.62
CA LYS A 20 1.13 -8.16 11.26
C LYS A 20 2.17 -8.17 12.39
N GLU A 21 3.29 -7.48 12.19
CA GLU A 21 4.36 -7.38 13.17
C GLU A 21 3.93 -6.58 14.41
N ILE A 22 3.15 -5.52 14.25
CA ILE A 22 2.72 -4.69 15.38
C ILE A 22 1.54 -5.34 16.12
N ARG A 23 0.65 -6.01 15.40
CA ARG A 23 -0.55 -6.63 15.97
C ARG A 23 -0.15 -7.72 16.97
N GLY A 24 -0.63 -7.59 18.21
CA GLY A 24 -0.31 -8.51 19.31
C GLY A 24 0.95 -8.14 20.10
N ARG A 25 1.74 -7.13 19.68
CA ARG A 25 2.87 -6.59 20.47
C ARG A 25 2.49 -5.44 21.39
N GLN A 26 1.32 -4.83 21.18
CA GLN A 26 0.77 -3.76 22.01
C GLN A 26 -0.71 -4.04 22.27
N SER A 27 -1.31 -3.28 23.20
CA SER A 27 -2.76 -3.30 23.38
C SER A 27 -3.48 -3.01 22.07
N GLY A 28 -4.58 -3.72 21.80
CA GLY A 28 -5.38 -3.53 20.59
C GLY A 28 -5.86 -2.09 20.42
N PHE A 29 -6.16 -1.40 21.53
CA PHE A 29 -6.56 0.00 21.53
C PHE A 29 -5.46 0.95 21.03
N MET A 30 -4.18 0.59 21.23
CA MET A 30 -3.03 1.38 20.79
C MET A 30 -2.56 0.99 19.38
N THR A 31 -3.14 -0.05 18.78
CA THR A 31 -2.70 -0.52 17.45
C THR A 31 -3.18 0.46 16.39
N PRO A 32 -2.27 1.08 15.60
CA PRO A 32 -2.66 2.01 14.56
C PRO A 32 -3.41 1.29 13.43
N ALA A 33 -4.29 2.01 12.76
CA ALA A 33 -4.94 1.53 11.55
C ALA A 33 -4.00 1.70 10.35
N PHE A 34 -3.67 0.61 9.68
CA PHE A 34 -2.94 0.64 8.40
C PHE A 34 -3.97 0.70 7.28
N VAL A 35 -3.98 1.81 6.53
CA VAL A 35 -5.00 2.07 5.51
C VAL A 35 -4.39 2.51 4.18
N VAL A 36 -5.07 2.16 3.09
CA VAL A 36 -4.87 2.74 1.77
C VAL A 36 -6.03 3.67 1.45
N ASP A 37 -5.76 4.73 0.68
CA ASP A 37 -6.80 5.58 0.11
C ASP A 37 -7.11 5.11 -1.31
N LEU A 38 -8.34 4.65 -1.53
CA LEU A 38 -8.75 4.13 -2.83
C LEU A 38 -9.18 5.27 -3.77
N PRO A 39 -8.55 5.40 -4.94
CA PRO A 39 -8.93 6.42 -5.92
C PRO A 39 -10.38 6.20 -6.38
N GLY A 40 -11.05 7.26 -6.82
CA GLY A 40 -12.42 7.17 -7.39
C GLY A 40 -13.55 7.04 -6.37
N GLY A 41 -13.27 7.26 -5.07
CA GLY A 41 -14.30 7.30 -4.03
C GLY A 41 -14.59 5.96 -3.36
N GLY A 42 -13.64 5.01 -3.37
CA GLY A 42 -13.69 3.76 -2.61
C GLY A 42 -13.41 3.92 -1.11
N GLU A 43 -13.11 5.15 -0.70
CA GLU A 43 -12.71 5.58 0.64
C GLU A 43 -11.43 4.91 1.15
N LYS A 44 -11.13 5.11 2.44
CA LYS A 44 -9.99 4.48 3.11
C LYS A 44 -10.34 3.04 3.47
N ARG A 45 -9.44 2.11 3.15
CA ARG A 45 -9.61 0.69 3.45
C ARG A 45 -8.40 0.16 4.21
N GLY A 46 -8.66 -0.81 5.09
CA GLY A 46 -7.59 -1.52 5.78
C GLY A 46 -6.70 -2.22 4.75
N VAL A 47 -5.38 -2.19 4.95
CA VAL A 47 -4.42 -2.79 4.00
C VAL A 47 -4.67 -4.28 3.78
N SER A 48 -5.21 -4.98 4.77
CA SER A 48 -5.52 -6.42 4.74
C SER A 48 -6.91 -6.80 4.21
N THR A 49 -7.75 -5.83 3.82
CA THR A 49 -9.13 -6.09 3.35
C THR A 49 -9.25 -6.11 1.82
N TYR A 50 -8.19 -6.44 1.11
CA TYR A 50 -8.24 -6.64 -0.34
C TYR A 50 -9.01 -7.92 -0.68
N GLU A 51 -9.63 -7.96 -1.85
CA GLU A 51 -10.27 -9.16 -2.40
C GLU A 51 -9.23 -10.06 -3.07
N THR A 52 -8.31 -9.47 -3.84
CA THR A 52 -7.17 -10.15 -4.46
C THR A 52 -5.95 -9.24 -4.46
N TYR A 53 -4.76 -9.83 -4.34
CA TYR A 53 -3.50 -9.10 -4.46
C TYR A 53 -2.49 -9.94 -5.24
N ASP A 54 -2.12 -9.45 -6.43
CA ASP A 54 -1.01 -9.99 -7.21
C ASP A 54 0.25 -9.17 -6.87
N GLU A 55 1.09 -9.72 -6.00
CA GLU A 55 2.32 -9.08 -5.55
C GLU A 55 3.37 -8.97 -6.66
N ALA A 56 3.38 -9.91 -7.62
CA ALA A 56 4.32 -9.85 -8.74
C ALA A 56 3.95 -8.73 -9.72
N ALA A 57 2.65 -8.53 -9.97
CA ALA A 57 2.17 -7.40 -10.76
C ALA A 57 2.09 -6.08 -9.96
N GLY A 58 2.08 -6.15 -8.63
CA GLY A 58 1.89 -5.00 -7.74
C GLY A 58 0.48 -4.42 -7.80
N ILE A 59 -0.54 -5.28 -7.97
CA ILE A 59 -1.94 -4.85 -8.15
C ILE A 59 -2.83 -5.50 -7.10
N ALA A 60 -3.43 -4.67 -6.24
CA ALA A 60 -4.45 -5.08 -5.29
C ALA A 60 -5.83 -4.60 -5.72
N VAL A 61 -6.84 -5.45 -5.53
CA VAL A 61 -8.24 -5.16 -5.83
C VAL A 61 -9.02 -5.08 -4.53
N TYR A 62 -9.79 -4.01 -4.37
CA TYR A 62 -10.65 -3.76 -3.22
C TYR A 62 -12.10 -3.60 -3.65
N GLN A 63 -13.02 -3.91 -2.73
CA GLN A 63 -14.45 -3.58 -2.84
C GLN A 63 -14.88 -2.70 -1.68
N ALA A 64 -15.66 -1.68 -1.98
CA ALA A 64 -16.14 -0.72 -1.00
C ALA A 64 -17.54 -1.09 -0.48
N ARG A 65 -17.77 -2.34 -0.08
CA ARG A 65 -19.12 -2.91 0.20
C ARG A 65 -19.98 -2.13 1.21
N GLY A 66 -19.37 -1.31 2.06
CA GLY A 66 -20.09 -0.44 3.01
C GLY A 66 -20.68 0.83 2.38
N LEU A 67 -20.38 1.13 1.11
CA LEU A 67 -20.90 2.31 0.40
C LEU A 67 -22.23 2.00 -0.31
N PRO A 68 -23.16 2.97 -0.35
CA PRO A 68 -24.43 2.78 -1.05
C PRO A 68 -24.26 2.79 -2.58
N GLY A 69 -25.19 2.10 -3.26
CA GLY A 69 -25.32 2.13 -4.72
C GLY A 69 -24.13 1.52 -5.47
N GLU A 70 -23.80 2.10 -6.62
CA GLU A 70 -22.74 1.60 -7.51
C GLU A 70 -21.34 1.64 -6.87
N LYS A 71 -21.10 2.61 -5.98
CA LYS A 71 -19.81 2.71 -5.27
C LYS A 71 -19.52 1.47 -4.41
N GLY A 72 -20.57 0.85 -3.85
CA GLY A 72 -20.44 -0.36 -3.03
C GLY A 72 -20.17 -1.63 -3.84
N LYS A 73 -20.53 -1.63 -5.12
CA LYS A 73 -20.34 -2.75 -6.05
C LYS A 73 -19.09 -2.61 -6.91
N ALA A 74 -18.52 -1.41 -6.99
CA ALA A 74 -17.35 -1.12 -7.79
C ALA A 74 -16.10 -1.84 -7.26
N LEU A 75 -15.24 -2.23 -8.21
CA LEU A 75 -13.88 -2.67 -7.94
C LEU A 75 -12.94 -1.47 -7.98
N TYR A 76 -12.07 -1.38 -6.98
CA TYR A 76 -11.06 -0.34 -6.86
C TYR A 76 -9.68 -0.96 -6.92
N TYR A 77 -8.78 -0.35 -7.67
CA TYR A 77 -7.44 -0.85 -7.88
C TYR A 77 -6.43 0.01 -7.14
N TYR A 78 -5.57 -0.64 -6.37
CA TYR A 78 -4.39 -0.05 -5.76
C TYR A 78 -3.14 -0.61 -6.43
N TYR A 79 -2.22 0.28 -6.77
CA TYR A 79 -0.99 -0.07 -7.48
C TYR A 79 0.22 0.25 -6.61
N ASP A 80 1.08 -0.74 -6.45
CA ASP A 80 2.36 -0.59 -5.76
C ASP A 80 3.31 0.33 -6.55
N PRO A 81 4.28 0.96 -5.86
CA PRO A 81 5.33 1.70 -6.56
C PRO A 81 6.14 0.76 -7.44
N LYS A 82 6.54 1.27 -8.61
CA LYS A 82 7.56 0.58 -9.41
C LYS A 82 8.90 0.66 -8.68
N PRO A 83 9.74 -0.38 -8.75
CA PRO A 83 11.10 -0.30 -8.23
C PRO A 83 11.78 0.93 -8.82
N SER A 84 12.41 1.75 -7.97
CA SER A 84 13.28 2.79 -8.50
C SER A 84 14.42 2.11 -9.28
N PRO A 85 14.84 2.66 -10.42
CA PRO A 85 16.07 2.21 -11.03
C PRO A 85 17.18 2.34 -10.00
N THR A 86 17.96 1.28 -9.80
CA THR A 86 19.14 1.32 -8.93
C THR A 86 20.01 2.47 -9.37
N VAL A 87 20.12 3.51 -8.54
CA VAL A 87 21.10 4.55 -8.74
C VAL A 87 22.43 3.95 -8.30
N GLU A 88 23.27 3.58 -9.25
CA GLU A 88 24.68 3.34 -8.95
C GLU A 88 25.23 4.63 -8.35
N LEU A 89 25.58 4.58 -7.06
CA LEU A 89 26.25 5.68 -6.39
C LEU A 89 27.61 5.86 -7.07
N ALA A 90 27.70 6.85 -7.96
CA ALA A 90 28.96 7.23 -8.59
C ALA A 90 29.93 7.71 -7.50
N GLY A 91 30.99 6.93 -7.27
CA GLY A 91 32.14 7.35 -6.46
C GLY A 91 32.37 6.54 -5.20
N SER A 92 32.71 5.26 -5.32
CA SER A 92 33.67 4.67 -4.38
C SER A 92 35.06 4.98 -4.92
N GLU A 93 35.63 6.14 -4.55
CA GLU A 93 37.07 6.32 -4.65
C GLU A 93 37.71 5.40 -3.60
N THR A 94 38.26 4.30 -4.08
CA THR A 94 39.22 3.50 -3.32
C THR A 94 40.46 4.35 -3.16
N LEU A 95 40.63 4.96 -1.99
CA LEU A 95 41.92 5.49 -1.58
C LEU A 95 42.78 4.28 -1.20
N GLU A 96 43.75 3.95 -2.07
CA GLU A 96 44.92 3.12 -1.72
C GLU A 96 45.85 3.85 -0.74
#